data_AF-A0A2E6EMQ5-F1
#
_entry.id   AF-A0A2E6EMQ5-F1
#
_cell.length_a   1.000
_cell.length_b   1.000
_cell.length_c   1.000
_cell.angle_alpha   90.00
_cell.angle_beta   90.00
_cell.angle_gamma   90.00
#
_symmetry.space_group_name_H-M   'P 1'
#
loop_
_entity.id
_entity.type
_entity.pdbx_description
1 polymer ?
#
loop_
_entity_poly.entity_id
_entity_poly.type
_entity_poly.pdbx_seq_one_letter_code
_entity_poly.pdbx_strand_id
1 'polypeptide(L)'
;MSGPGKGADPKAFTAALNALQEGQGLESLLNLARPSKAAFRATAAALESPAGAQLRTQLADQLQLSHSTSAEKLLRLASGRAVAAQARSNPIARNESFNCLHCGLPVPPAPGSKIRNHCPRCLRSLHVDGDVPGDRQSNCHGIMDPSAPELSKGSFRVTHRCRRCGHERRNRLYPDWQIAPDQLAGLWPSK
;
A
#
# COMPACT_ATOMS: atom_id res chain seq x y z
N MET A 1 -18.23 -31.67 -7.34
CA MET A 1 -17.15 -30.94 -6.65
C MET A 1 -17.56 -29.48 -6.52
N SER A 2 -17.52 -28.92 -5.32
CA SER A 2 -17.80 -27.50 -5.10
C SER A 2 -16.78 -26.66 -5.87
N GLY A 3 -17.24 -25.74 -6.72
CA GLY A 3 -16.36 -24.83 -7.45
C GLY A 3 -15.60 -23.87 -6.51
N PRO A 4 -14.72 -23.01 -7.06
CA PRO A 4 -13.75 -22.24 -6.27
C PRO A 4 -14.33 -21.12 -5.38
N GLY A 5 -15.67 -20.99 -5.31
CA GLY A 5 -16.35 -19.94 -4.56
C GLY A 5 -16.32 -18.57 -5.24
N LYS A 6 -16.92 -17.56 -4.59
CA LYS A 6 -17.06 -16.21 -5.15
C LYS A 6 -15.71 -15.48 -5.19
N GLY A 7 -15.36 -14.94 -6.37
CA GLY A 7 -14.19 -14.08 -6.56
C GLY A 7 -12.86 -14.82 -6.68
N ALA A 8 -12.90 -16.14 -6.90
CA ALA A 8 -11.75 -16.95 -7.28
C ALA A 8 -11.72 -17.16 -8.80
N ASP A 9 -10.52 -17.24 -9.37
CA ASP A 9 -10.32 -17.49 -10.81
C ASP A 9 -10.55 -18.97 -11.14
N PRO A 10 -11.57 -19.32 -11.97
CA PRO A 10 -11.84 -20.71 -12.34
C PRO A 10 -10.68 -21.40 -13.05
N LYS A 11 -9.92 -20.70 -13.88
CA LYS A 11 -8.78 -21.29 -14.61
C LYS A 11 -7.65 -21.64 -13.65
N ALA A 12 -7.34 -20.73 -12.72
CA ALA A 12 -6.34 -20.96 -11.69
C ALA A 12 -6.74 -22.10 -10.74
N PHE A 13 -8.04 -22.26 -10.47
CA PHE A 13 -8.54 -23.35 -9.64
C PHE A 13 -8.33 -24.72 -10.30
N THR A 14 -8.72 -24.85 -11.58
CA THR A 14 -8.48 -26.08 -12.34
C THR A 14 -6.99 -26.41 -12.43
N ALA A 15 -6.15 -25.42 -12.71
CA ALA A 15 -4.71 -25.61 -12.75
C ALA A 15 -4.14 -26.10 -11.40
N ALA A 16 -4.63 -25.55 -10.29
CA ALA A 16 -4.20 -25.95 -8.95
C ALA A 16 -4.68 -27.36 -8.59
N LEU A 17 -5.89 -27.76 -8.99
CA LEU A 17 -6.38 -29.13 -8.80
C LEU A 17 -5.54 -30.15 -9.58
N ASN A 18 -5.24 -29.86 -10.85
CA ASN A 18 -4.41 -30.74 -11.67
C ASN A 18 -3.01 -30.89 -11.05
N ALA A 19 -2.39 -29.79 -10.64
CA ALA A 19 -1.09 -29.81 -9.97
C ALA A 19 -1.11 -30.69 -8.70
N LEU A 20 -2.17 -30.60 -7.88
CA LEU A 20 -2.35 -31.43 -6.69
C LEU A 20 -2.53 -32.91 -7.04
N GLN A 21 -3.32 -33.22 -8.05
CA GLN A 21 -3.57 -34.60 -8.51
C GLN A 21 -2.31 -35.25 -9.10
N GLU A 22 -1.46 -34.45 -9.77
CA GLU A 22 -0.17 -34.85 -10.31
C GLU A 22 0.94 -34.94 -9.23
N GLY A 23 0.63 -34.63 -7.96
CA GLY A 23 1.59 -34.66 -6.87
C GLY A 23 2.63 -33.55 -6.92
N GLN A 24 2.35 -32.44 -7.62
CA GLN A 24 3.24 -31.29 -7.64
C GLN A 24 3.34 -30.64 -6.25
N GLY A 25 4.54 -30.18 -5.91
CA GLY A 25 4.84 -29.63 -4.59
C GLY A 25 4.31 -28.21 -4.35
N LEU A 26 4.58 -27.71 -3.14
CA LEU A 26 4.17 -26.38 -2.67
C LEU A 26 4.60 -25.24 -3.61
N GLU A 27 5.80 -25.32 -4.20
CA GLU A 27 6.32 -24.27 -5.08
C GLU A 27 5.46 -24.04 -6.32
N SER A 28 4.99 -25.11 -6.97
CA SER A 28 4.06 -25.02 -8.10
C SER A 28 2.77 -24.31 -7.72
N LEU A 29 2.21 -24.63 -6.55
CA LEU A 29 1.01 -23.94 -6.05
C LEU A 29 1.27 -22.49 -5.70
N LEU A 30 2.43 -22.17 -5.12
CA LEU A 30 2.82 -20.79 -4.85
C LEU A 30 2.91 -19.97 -6.14
N ASN A 31 3.43 -20.55 -7.22
CA ASN A 31 3.47 -19.91 -8.53
C ASN A 31 2.07 -19.65 -9.10
N LEU A 32 1.15 -20.61 -8.96
CA LEU A 32 -0.26 -20.43 -9.35
C LEU A 32 -0.99 -19.36 -8.52
N ALA A 33 -0.64 -19.20 -7.24
CA ALA A 33 -1.26 -18.24 -6.33
C ALA A 33 -0.72 -16.79 -6.47
N ARG A 34 0.41 -16.60 -7.18
CA ARG A 34 1.11 -15.31 -7.28
C ARG A 34 0.38 -14.22 -8.10
N PRO A 35 -0.16 -14.49 -9.30
CA PRO A 35 -0.52 -13.44 -10.25
C PRO A 35 -1.59 -12.45 -9.76
N SER A 36 -2.53 -12.88 -8.91
CA SER A 36 -3.61 -12.02 -8.44
C SER A 36 -4.25 -12.51 -7.14
N LYS A 37 -5.09 -11.67 -6.52
CA LYS A 37 -5.93 -12.05 -5.37
C LYS A 37 -6.95 -13.14 -5.74
N ALA A 38 -7.46 -13.13 -6.98
CA ALA A 38 -8.40 -14.15 -7.45
C ALA A 38 -7.72 -15.50 -7.68
N ALA A 39 -6.48 -15.50 -8.21
CA ALA A 39 -5.66 -16.69 -8.35
C ALA A 39 -5.28 -17.27 -6.98
N PHE A 40 -4.90 -16.41 -6.02
CA PHE A 40 -4.63 -16.84 -4.64
C PHE A 40 -5.84 -17.56 -4.01
N ARG A 41 -7.03 -16.98 -4.13
CA ARG A 41 -8.27 -17.59 -3.62
C ARG A 41 -8.58 -18.92 -4.29
N ALA A 42 -8.35 -19.01 -5.60
CA ALA A 42 -8.52 -20.24 -6.34
C ALA A 42 -7.57 -21.35 -5.87
N THR A 43 -6.27 -21.05 -5.71
CA THR A 43 -5.30 -22.03 -5.18
C THR A 43 -5.64 -22.46 -3.74
N ALA A 44 -6.06 -21.52 -2.89
CA ALA A 44 -6.51 -21.84 -1.53
C ALA A 44 -7.75 -22.74 -1.55
N ALA A 45 -8.73 -22.47 -2.41
CA ALA A 45 -9.90 -23.34 -2.56
C ALA A 45 -9.54 -24.74 -3.08
N ALA A 46 -8.55 -24.86 -3.97
CA ALA A 46 -8.05 -26.16 -4.43
C ALA A 46 -7.37 -26.95 -3.30
N LEU A 47 -6.63 -26.28 -2.42
CA LEU A 47 -6.03 -26.88 -1.22
C LEU A 47 -7.06 -27.36 -0.19
N GLU A 48 -8.28 -26.80 -0.18
CA GLU A 48 -9.39 -27.26 0.65
C GLU A 48 -10.06 -28.53 0.07
N SER A 49 -9.74 -28.92 -1.17
CA SER A 49 -10.29 -30.12 -1.80
C SER A 49 -9.62 -31.40 -1.27
N PRO A 50 -10.23 -32.60 -1.50
CA PRO A 50 -9.59 -33.87 -1.17
C PRO A 50 -8.21 -34.05 -1.81
N ALA A 51 -7.98 -33.54 -3.03
CA ALA A 51 -6.69 -33.58 -3.70
C ALA A 51 -5.61 -32.76 -2.96
N GLY A 52 -6.02 -31.73 -2.21
CA GLY A 52 -5.13 -30.86 -1.43
C GLY A 52 -4.88 -31.31 0.01
N ALA A 53 -5.61 -32.31 0.51
CA ALA A 53 -5.63 -32.67 1.92
C ALA A 53 -4.23 -33.03 2.47
N GLN A 54 -3.47 -33.87 1.74
CA GLN A 54 -2.13 -34.28 2.16
C GLN A 54 -1.17 -33.08 2.25
N LEU A 55 -1.10 -32.26 1.20
CA LEU A 55 -0.21 -31.10 1.17
C LEU A 55 -0.62 -30.05 2.21
N ARG A 56 -1.92 -29.89 2.48
CA ARG A 56 -2.40 -29.01 3.55
C ARG A 56 -1.92 -29.46 4.92
N THR A 57 -2.04 -30.75 5.24
CA THR A 57 -1.56 -31.31 6.51
C THR A 57 -0.06 -31.12 6.65
N GLN A 58 0.71 -31.47 5.60
CA GLN A 58 2.16 -31.24 5.56
C GLN A 58 2.52 -29.78 5.80
N LEU A 59 1.77 -28.84 5.19
CA LEU A 59 2.01 -27.42 5.35
C LEU A 59 1.66 -26.90 6.75
N ALA A 60 0.59 -27.42 7.37
CA ALA A 60 0.23 -27.10 8.74
C ALA A 60 1.31 -27.59 9.72
N ASP A 61 1.83 -28.80 9.51
CA ASP A 61 2.93 -29.37 10.32
C ASP A 61 4.22 -28.56 10.17
N GLN A 62 4.62 -28.24 8.93
CA GLN A 62 5.79 -27.41 8.65
C GLN A 62 5.73 -26.03 9.31
N LEU A 63 4.53 -25.43 9.36
CA LEU A 63 4.29 -24.13 9.98
C LEU A 63 3.98 -24.22 11.47
N GLN A 64 3.95 -25.42 12.07
CA GLN A 64 3.59 -25.67 13.46
C GLN A 64 2.22 -25.10 13.84
N LEU A 65 1.22 -25.31 12.97
CA LEU A 65 -0.16 -24.83 13.13
C LEU A 65 -1.16 -25.99 13.23
N SER A 66 -2.33 -25.72 13.82
CA SER A 66 -3.44 -26.68 13.84
C SER A 66 -3.85 -27.11 12.43
N HIS A 67 -4.20 -28.38 12.24
CA HIS A 67 -4.75 -28.91 10.98
C HIS A 67 -6.11 -28.32 10.60
N SER A 68 -6.81 -27.72 11.58
CA SER A 68 -8.03 -26.94 11.33
C SER A 68 -7.76 -25.55 10.71
N THR A 69 -6.49 -25.14 10.57
CA THR A 69 -6.11 -23.86 9.95
C THR A 69 -6.57 -23.81 8.49
N SER A 70 -7.16 -22.69 8.06
CA SER A 70 -7.62 -22.52 6.69
C SER A 70 -6.47 -22.54 5.68
N ALA A 71 -6.72 -23.11 4.50
CA ALA A 71 -5.74 -23.14 3.41
C ALA A 71 -5.28 -21.73 3.00
N GLU A 72 -6.16 -20.72 3.08
CA GLU A 72 -5.77 -19.32 2.84
C GLU A 72 -4.69 -18.85 3.83
N LYS A 73 -4.81 -19.19 5.11
CA LYS A 73 -3.83 -18.77 6.12
C LYS A 73 -2.51 -19.51 5.94
N LEU A 74 -2.55 -20.82 5.70
CA LEU A 74 -1.36 -21.63 5.42
C LEU A 74 -0.62 -21.10 4.17
N LEU A 75 -1.34 -20.90 3.06
CA LEU A 75 -0.77 -20.40 1.81
C LEU A 75 -0.21 -18.98 1.94
N ARG A 76 -0.83 -18.11 2.75
CA ARG A 76 -0.32 -16.75 3.03
C ARG A 76 1.00 -16.77 3.79
N LEU A 77 1.15 -17.66 4.76
CA LEU A 77 2.40 -17.82 5.51
C LEU A 77 3.48 -18.45 4.63
N ALA A 78 3.14 -19.52 3.91
CA ALA A 78 4.02 -20.23 2.98
C ALA A 78 4.56 -19.34 1.85
N SER A 79 3.74 -18.39 1.37
CA SER A 79 4.14 -17.46 0.30
C SER A 79 5.04 -16.30 0.78
N GLY A 80 5.34 -16.19 2.08
CA GLY A 80 6.00 -15.01 2.65
C GLY A 80 5.13 -13.75 2.60
N ARG A 81 3.89 -13.84 2.09
CA ARG A 81 2.94 -12.71 1.98
C ARG A 81 2.49 -12.20 3.35
N ALA A 82 2.63 -12.98 4.42
CA ALA A 82 2.36 -12.52 5.78
C ALA A 82 3.25 -11.34 6.19
N VAL A 83 4.53 -11.34 5.81
CA VAL A 83 5.47 -10.24 6.13
C VAL A 83 5.11 -8.98 5.34
N ALA A 84 4.77 -9.11 4.06
CA ALA A 84 4.37 -7.98 3.21
C ALA A 84 3.00 -7.38 3.60
N ALA A 85 2.06 -8.21 4.09
CA ALA A 85 0.72 -7.76 4.46
C ALA A 85 0.66 -7.05 5.83
N GLN A 86 1.67 -7.22 6.69
CA GLN A 86 1.68 -6.64 8.03
C GLN A 86 2.21 -5.19 8.08
N ALA A 87 2.83 -4.69 7.01
CA ALA A 87 3.22 -3.27 6.92
C ALA A 87 1.94 -2.42 6.88
N ARG A 88 1.71 -1.60 7.91
CA ARG A 88 0.56 -0.70 7.95
C ARG A 88 0.65 0.29 6.80
N SER A 89 -0.10 0.11 5.72
CA SER A 89 -0.14 1.08 4.62
C SER A 89 -1.17 2.19 4.85
N ASN A 90 -2.04 2.06 5.86
CA ASN A 90 -3.10 3.02 6.11
C ASN A 90 -2.54 4.32 6.71
N PRO A 91 -2.91 5.50 6.16
CA PRO A 91 -2.56 6.79 6.72
C PRO A 91 -2.95 6.92 8.20
N ILE A 92 -2.05 7.47 9.02
CA ILE A 92 -2.31 7.88 10.39
C ILE A 92 -2.81 9.32 10.35
N ALA A 93 -4.05 9.54 10.79
CA ALA A 93 -4.65 10.87 10.77
C ALA A 93 -3.99 11.79 11.81
N ARG A 94 -3.21 12.77 11.34
CA ARG A 94 -2.57 13.81 12.18
C ARG A 94 -2.77 15.17 11.55
N ASN A 95 -3.53 16.04 12.21
CA ASN A 95 -3.77 17.40 11.77
C ASN A 95 -3.31 18.38 12.86
N GLU A 96 -2.02 18.71 12.83
CA GLU A 96 -1.34 19.52 13.84
C GLU A 96 -0.89 20.85 13.22
N SER A 97 -0.71 21.88 14.05
CA SER A 97 -0.04 23.11 13.61
C SER A 97 1.46 22.89 13.43
N PHE A 98 2.10 23.68 12.58
CA PHE A 98 3.56 23.66 12.41
C PHE A 98 4.09 25.00 11.91
N ASN A 99 5.37 25.25 12.14
CA ASN A 99 6.06 26.39 11.53
C ASN A 99 6.66 25.96 10.20
N CYS A 100 6.35 26.68 9.13
CA CYS A 100 6.91 26.39 7.81
C CYS A 100 8.41 26.69 7.78
N LEU A 101 9.26 25.66 7.67
CA LEU A 101 10.72 25.82 7.62
C LEU A 101 11.23 26.53 6.36
N HIS A 102 10.37 26.73 5.34
CA HIS A 102 10.75 27.47 4.14
C HIS A 102 10.48 28.99 4.27
N CYS A 103 9.26 29.38 4.66
CA CYS A 103 8.85 30.79 4.65
C CYS A 103 8.54 31.38 6.04
N GLY A 104 8.73 30.60 7.11
CA GLY A 104 8.51 31.02 8.49
C GLY A 104 7.05 31.17 8.91
N LEU A 105 6.07 30.99 8.02
CA LEU A 105 4.65 31.13 8.37
C LEU A 105 4.25 30.10 9.47
N PRO A 106 3.63 30.54 10.57
CA PRO A 106 2.92 29.65 11.50
C PRO A 106 1.67 29.12 10.81
N VAL A 107 1.61 27.80 10.58
CA VAL A 107 0.55 27.15 9.83
C VAL A 107 -0.41 26.47 10.81
N PRO A 108 -1.71 26.85 10.83
CA PRO A 108 -2.69 26.18 11.67
C PRO A 108 -3.09 24.81 11.09
N PRO A 109 -3.74 23.94 11.89
CA PRO A 109 -4.34 22.71 11.39
C PRO A 109 -5.31 23.00 10.24
N ALA A 110 -5.55 22.00 9.37
CA ALA A 110 -6.61 22.10 8.38
C ALA A 110 -7.99 22.24 9.05
N PRO A 111 -8.95 22.96 8.46
CA PRO A 111 -10.32 23.00 8.97
C PRO A 111 -11.03 21.64 8.78
N GLY A 112 -11.87 21.26 9.75
CA GLY A 112 -12.67 20.03 9.72
C GLY A 112 -11.83 18.75 9.83
N SER A 113 -12.25 17.68 9.14
CA SER A 113 -11.58 16.37 9.14
C SER A 113 -10.41 16.25 8.15
N LYS A 114 -9.93 17.39 7.63
CA LYS A 114 -8.82 17.46 6.68
C LYS A 114 -7.47 17.32 7.41
N ILE A 115 -6.41 16.99 6.67
CA ILE A 115 -5.05 16.82 7.21
C ILE A 115 -4.11 17.70 6.39
N ARG A 116 -3.54 18.72 7.03
CA ARG A 116 -2.57 19.60 6.39
C ARG A 116 -1.15 19.11 6.61
N ASN A 117 -0.38 19.07 5.53
CA ASN A 117 1.05 18.78 5.56
C ASN A 117 1.90 19.79 4.76
N HIS A 118 1.27 20.83 4.21
CA HIS A 118 1.94 21.85 3.42
C HIS A 118 1.52 23.24 3.87
N CYS A 119 2.43 24.18 3.74
CA CYS A 119 2.15 25.58 4.03
C CYS A 119 1.16 26.15 2.98
N PRO A 120 0.06 26.83 3.36
CA PRO A 120 -0.84 27.43 2.38
C PRO A 120 -0.19 28.57 1.58
N ARG A 121 0.82 29.23 2.16
CA ARG A 121 1.52 30.34 1.49
C ARG A 121 2.49 29.88 0.41
N CYS A 122 3.31 28.88 0.67
CA CYS A 122 4.38 28.47 -0.26
C CYS A 122 4.24 27.04 -0.78
N LEU A 123 3.19 26.33 -0.37
CA LEU A 123 2.85 24.95 -0.74
C LEU A 123 3.91 23.89 -0.39
N ARG A 124 5.02 24.28 0.23
CA ARG A 124 6.09 23.37 0.67
C ARG A 124 5.70 22.58 1.91
N SER A 125 6.21 21.36 1.96
CA SER A 125 6.04 20.40 3.05
C SER A 125 7.40 20.10 3.70
N LEU A 126 7.39 19.26 4.73
CA LEU A 126 8.58 18.73 5.39
C LEU A 126 8.56 17.20 5.32
N HIS A 127 9.69 16.58 4.99
CA HIS A 127 9.82 15.13 4.96
C HIS A 127 10.00 14.60 6.39
N VAL A 128 8.87 14.38 7.06
CA VAL A 128 8.79 13.81 8.41
C VAL A 128 8.21 12.40 8.42
N ASP A 129 7.42 12.05 7.43
CA ASP A 129 6.82 10.71 7.34
C ASP A 129 7.76 9.73 6.63
N GLY A 130 7.85 8.50 7.14
CA GLY A 130 8.45 7.37 6.45
C GLY A 130 7.48 6.75 5.44
N ASP A 131 7.46 5.42 5.40
CA ASP A 131 6.64 4.66 4.45
C ASP A 131 5.14 4.92 4.64
N VAL A 132 4.70 5.20 5.87
CA VAL A 132 3.28 5.36 6.21
C VAL A 132 2.95 6.86 6.36
N PRO A 133 1.95 7.39 5.63
CA PRO A 133 1.55 8.79 5.81
C PRO A 133 1.14 9.08 7.26
N GLY A 134 1.71 10.12 7.85
CA GLY A 134 1.47 10.54 9.24
C GLY A 134 2.20 9.74 10.33
N ASP A 135 3.13 8.84 9.99
CA ASP A 135 3.91 8.10 11.01
C ASP A 135 4.97 8.94 11.71
N ARG A 136 5.40 10.04 11.09
CA ARG A 136 6.50 10.91 11.56
C ARG A 136 7.82 10.14 11.84
N GLN A 137 8.10 9.07 11.09
CA GLN A 137 9.26 8.20 11.31
C GLN A 137 10.50 8.55 10.46
N SER A 138 10.40 9.52 9.54
CA SER A 138 11.53 9.89 8.69
C SER A 138 12.50 10.82 9.41
N ASN A 139 13.75 10.38 9.54
CA ASN A 139 14.86 11.18 10.06
C ASN A 139 15.42 12.19 9.03
N CYS A 140 14.82 12.28 7.84
CA CYS A 140 15.32 13.14 6.76
C CYS A 140 15.12 14.63 7.08
N HIS A 141 13.92 14.99 7.52
CA HIS A 141 13.52 16.37 7.86
C HIS A 141 13.83 17.41 6.77
N GLY A 142 13.97 16.98 5.51
CA GLY A 142 14.25 17.86 4.39
C GLY A 142 12.99 18.58 3.91
N ILE A 143 13.12 19.86 3.52
CA ILE A 143 12.04 20.59 2.85
C ILE A 143 11.63 19.81 1.59
N MET A 144 10.33 19.67 1.38
CA MET A 144 9.79 19.09 0.16
C MET A 144 9.18 20.17 -0.72
N ASP A 145 9.72 20.32 -1.93
CA ASP A 145 9.16 21.21 -2.94
C ASP A 145 7.94 20.55 -3.58
N PRO A 146 6.85 21.31 -3.82
CA PRO A 146 5.80 20.82 -4.68
C PRO A 146 6.33 20.63 -6.11
N SER A 147 5.65 19.83 -6.92
CA SER A 147 5.92 19.52 -8.31
C SER A 147 4.67 18.96 -8.98
N ALA A 148 4.51 19.17 -10.29
CA ALA A 148 3.43 18.59 -11.09
C ALA A 148 2.02 18.76 -10.46
N PRO A 149 1.47 19.99 -10.40
CA PRO A 149 0.09 20.19 -9.97
C PRO A 149 -0.88 19.50 -10.93
N GLU A 150 -1.84 18.75 -10.39
CA GLU A 150 -2.88 18.05 -11.13
C GLU A 150 -4.25 18.39 -10.55
N LEU A 151 -5.14 18.94 -11.39
CA LEU A 151 -6.54 19.14 -11.03
C LEU A 151 -7.34 17.86 -11.37
N SER A 152 -7.99 17.26 -10.37
CA SER A 152 -8.87 16.11 -10.58
C SER A 152 -10.10 16.19 -9.69
N LYS A 153 -11.28 16.04 -10.30
CA LYS A 153 -12.59 16.05 -9.62
C LYS A 153 -12.76 17.24 -8.66
N GLY A 154 -12.37 18.45 -9.12
CA GLY A 154 -12.51 19.69 -8.34
C GLY A 154 -11.51 19.85 -7.18
N SER A 155 -10.46 19.02 -7.09
CA SER A 155 -9.40 19.17 -6.10
C SER A 155 -8.02 19.10 -6.71
N PHE A 156 -7.15 20.03 -6.33
CA PHE A 156 -5.75 19.97 -6.71
C PHE A 156 -5.01 18.92 -5.89
N ARG A 157 -4.14 18.19 -6.58
CA ARG A 157 -3.10 17.37 -5.98
C ARG A 157 -1.76 17.84 -6.50
N VAL A 158 -0.73 17.70 -5.68
CA VAL A 158 0.64 18.05 -6.05
C VAL A 158 1.58 16.95 -5.57
N THR A 159 2.64 16.69 -6.32
CA THR A 159 3.70 15.78 -5.90
C THR A 159 4.76 16.58 -5.15
N HIS A 160 4.98 16.27 -3.89
CA HIS A 160 6.07 16.86 -3.11
C HIS A 160 7.32 16.03 -3.27
N ARG A 161 8.46 16.66 -3.57
CA ARG A 161 9.77 16.01 -3.68
C ARG A 161 10.73 16.58 -2.63
N CYS A 162 11.30 15.71 -1.81
CA CYS A 162 12.27 16.09 -0.79
C CYS A 162 13.58 16.56 -1.43
N ARG A 163 14.04 17.77 -1.07
CA ARG A 163 15.32 18.33 -1.54
C ARG A 163 16.53 17.50 -1.11
N ARG A 164 16.45 16.82 0.03
CA ARG A 164 17.60 16.13 0.66
C ARG A 164 17.78 14.70 0.15
N CYS A 165 16.72 13.91 0.09
CA CYS A 165 16.79 12.49 -0.29
C CYS A 165 16.03 12.14 -1.57
N GLY A 166 15.34 13.10 -2.20
CA GLY A 166 14.57 12.86 -3.41
C GLY A 166 13.24 12.11 -3.22
N HIS A 167 12.85 11.72 -1.99
CA HIS A 167 11.57 11.06 -1.73
C HIS A 167 10.39 11.88 -2.28
N GLU A 168 9.45 11.21 -2.95
CA GLU A 168 8.27 11.83 -3.54
C GLU A 168 6.98 11.34 -2.91
N ARG A 169 6.05 12.26 -2.63
CA ARG A 169 4.72 11.93 -2.12
C ARG A 169 3.66 12.84 -2.70
N ARG A 170 2.56 12.25 -3.19
CA ARG A 170 1.43 12.99 -3.73
C ARG A 170 0.46 13.39 -2.62
N ASN A 171 0.15 14.68 -2.54
CA ASN A 171 -0.72 15.25 -1.51
C ASN A 171 -1.88 16.04 -2.12
N ARG A 172 -3.01 16.07 -1.41
CA ARG A 172 -4.15 16.93 -1.76
C ARG A 172 -3.87 18.34 -1.27
N LEU A 173 -4.12 19.33 -2.11
CA LEU A 173 -4.12 20.75 -1.73
C LEU A 173 -5.52 21.19 -1.29
N TYR A 174 -5.56 22.20 -0.43
CA TYR A 174 -6.79 22.80 0.05
C TYR A 174 -6.98 24.20 -0.53
N PRO A 175 -8.22 24.67 -0.80
CA PRO A 175 -8.47 25.95 -1.48
C PRO A 175 -8.04 27.22 -0.74
N ASP A 176 -7.47 27.11 0.46
CA ASP A 176 -6.92 28.21 1.25
C ASP A 176 -5.46 28.52 0.91
N TRP A 177 -4.97 28.01 -0.22
CA TRP A 177 -3.66 28.38 -0.75
C TRP A 177 -3.61 29.88 -1.07
N GLN A 178 -2.45 30.50 -0.87
CA GLN A 178 -2.21 31.90 -1.23
C GLN A 178 -1.48 32.05 -2.57
N ILE A 179 -0.93 30.94 -3.09
CA ILE A 179 -0.35 30.83 -4.42
C ILE A 179 -1.16 29.78 -5.17
N ALA A 180 -1.61 30.11 -6.37
CA ALA A 180 -2.41 29.19 -7.17
C ALA A 180 -1.57 27.96 -7.57
N PRO A 181 -2.08 26.72 -7.42
CA PRO A 181 -1.31 25.51 -7.68
C PRO A 181 -0.83 25.40 -9.14
N ASP A 182 -1.56 25.95 -10.09
CA ASP A 182 -1.21 25.99 -11.52
C ASP A 182 -0.11 27.02 -11.84
N GLN A 183 0.11 28.00 -10.97
CA GLN A 183 1.19 28.99 -11.09
C GLN A 183 2.55 28.49 -10.56
N LEU A 184 2.62 27.21 -10.15
CA LEU A 184 3.80 26.65 -9.51
C LEU A 184 5.00 26.40 -10.47
N ALA A 185 4.77 26.36 -11.79
CA ALA A 185 5.78 25.99 -12.78
C ALA A 185 7.05 26.88 -12.81
N GLY A 186 7.00 28.08 -12.22
CA GLY A 186 8.14 29.01 -12.13
C GLY A 186 8.78 29.16 -10.75
N LEU A 187 8.33 28.42 -9.73
CA LEU A 187 8.76 28.64 -8.33
C LEU A 187 9.91 27.73 -7.87
N TRP A 188 10.46 26.87 -8.75
CA TRP A 188 11.46 25.86 -8.41
C TRP A 188 12.61 25.82 -9.41
N PRO A 189 13.83 25.48 -8.96
CA PRO A 189 14.92 25.21 -9.90
C PRO A 189 14.49 24.08 -10.84
N SER A 190 14.60 24.35 -12.14
CA SER A 190 14.53 23.32 -13.17
C SER A 190 15.59 22.25 -12.85
N LYS A 191 15.24 20.99 -13.10
CA LYS A 191 16.17 19.85 -12.96
C LYS A 191 17.50 20.12 -13.66
#